data_AF-A0A359LYL4-F1
#
_entry.id   AF-A0A359LYL4-F1
#
_cell.length_a   1.000
_cell.length_b   1.000
_cell.length_c   1.000
_cell.angle_alpha   90.00
_cell.angle_beta   90.00
_cell.angle_gamma   90.00
#
_symmetry.space_group_name_H-M   'P 1'
#
loop_
_entity.id
_entity.type
_entity.pdbx_description
1 polymer ?
#
loop_
_entity_poly.entity_id
_entity_poly.type
_entity_poly.pdbx_seq_one_letter_code
_entity_poly.pdbx_strand_id
1 'polypeptide(L)'
;MTGPDGSEKTADSAESLWSALVEGARWMEDAPERAFDAPKAAPAASEPRHGLMLVVKSWKGSRAGSPLMTKIYQESSLRPPGDLIRMHPETARRLGVRAGERVEVKTARGAAAGRVHEDARVQRETLEAEAAPGGRLGTLAGGVAPATLRRV
;
A
#
# COMPACT_ATOMS: atom_id res chain seq x y z
N MET A 1 13.72 15.90 -27.66
CA MET A 1 14.85 16.76 -27.27
C MET A 1 15.51 17.20 -28.57
N THR A 2 15.23 18.42 -29.01
CA THR A 2 15.53 18.91 -30.36
C THR A 2 16.98 19.36 -30.40
N GLY A 3 17.82 18.67 -31.18
CA GLY A 3 19.11 19.22 -31.60
C GLY A 3 18.89 20.42 -32.54
N PRO A 4 19.92 21.24 -32.78
CA PRO A 4 19.81 22.51 -33.51
C PRO A 4 19.31 22.40 -34.96
N ASP A 5 19.08 21.18 -35.47
CA ASP A 5 18.80 20.93 -36.89
C ASP A 5 17.43 20.26 -37.13
N GLY A 6 16.53 20.21 -36.14
CA GLY A 6 15.11 19.89 -36.35
C GLY A 6 14.78 18.51 -36.97
N SER A 7 15.71 17.56 -36.98
CA SER A 7 15.50 16.20 -37.51
C SER A 7 15.15 15.20 -36.40
N GLU A 8 14.04 14.48 -36.56
CA GLU A 8 13.70 13.31 -35.72
C GLU A 8 14.69 12.18 -36.00
N LYS A 9 15.47 11.78 -34.98
CA LYS A 9 16.34 10.60 -35.09
C LYS A 9 15.49 9.33 -34.92
N THR A 10 15.18 8.65 -36.02
CA THR A 10 14.73 7.26 -35.99
C THR A 10 15.90 6.34 -35.62
N ALA A 11 15.66 5.39 -34.70
CA ALA A 11 16.69 4.44 -34.27
C ALA A 11 16.81 3.31 -35.31
N ASP A 12 17.83 3.37 -36.16
CA ASP A 12 18.04 2.40 -37.25
C ASP A 12 18.60 1.03 -36.80
N SER A 13 18.84 0.83 -35.49
CA SER A 13 19.29 -0.46 -34.95
C SER A 13 18.97 -0.62 -33.46
N ALA A 14 19.03 -1.87 -32.98
CA ALA A 14 18.85 -2.18 -31.56
C ALA A 14 19.92 -1.49 -30.69
N GLU A 15 21.20 -1.50 -31.08
CA GLU A 15 22.24 -0.74 -30.37
C GLU A 15 21.99 0.78 -30.36
N SER A 16 21.47 1.36 -31.45
CA SER A 16 21.22 2.80 -31.49
C SER A 16 20.03 3.17 -30.60
N LEU A 17 19.02 2.31 -30.53
CA LEU A 17 17.92 2.44 -29.59
C LEU A 17 18.41 2.33 -28.14
N TRP A 18 19.22 1.32 -27.81
CA TRP A 18 19.78 1.15 -26.47
C TRP A 18 20.66 2.32 -26.06
N SER A 19 21.46 2.85 -27.00
CA SER A 19 22.29 4.03 -26.77
C SER A 19 21.43 5.27 -26.51
N ALA A 20 20.38 5.48 -27.30
CA ALA A 20 19.44 6.59 -27.12
C ALA A 20 18.67 6.50 -25.80
N LEU A 21 18.33 5.28 -25.36
CA LEU A 21 17.69 5.04 -24.06
C LEU A 21 18.63 5.37 -22.90
N VAL A 22 19.90 4.97 -22.98
CA VAL A 22 20.90 5.29 -21.95
C VAL A 22 21.20 6.79 -21.92
N GLU A 23 21.31 7.43 -23.08
CA GLU A 23 21.52 8.89 -23.21
C GLU A 23 20.33 9.69 -22.65
N GLY A 24 19.10 9.20 -22.87
CA GLY A 24 17.87 9.78 -22.32
C GLY A 24 17.59 9.42 -20.85
N ALA A 25 18.22 8.38 -20.31
CA ALA A 25 18.07 7.93 -18.93
C ALA A 25 18.88 8.77 -17.91
N ARG A 26 19.07 10.05 -18.21
CA ARG A 26 19.65 11.00 -17.25
C ARG A 26 18.54 11.47 -16.32
N TRP A 27 18.59 11.01 -15.08
CA TRP A 27 17.81 11.61 -13.99
C TRP A 27 18.36 13.02 -13.79
N MET A 28 17.55 14.04 -14.12
CA MET A 28 17.87 15.41 -13.79
C MET A 28 17.73 15.53 -12.27
N GLU A 29 18.85 15.49 -11.55
CA GLU A 29 18.90 15.70 -10.09
C GLU A 29 18.58 17.15 -9.67
N ASP A 30 17.79 17.90 -10.45
CA ASP A 30 17.10 19.05 -9.90
C ASP A 30 15.88 18.53 -9.13
N ALA A 31 16.16 17.98 -7.95
CA ALA A 31 15.14 17.91 -6.93
C ALA A 31 14.66 19.35 -6.71
N PRO A 32 13.38 19.70 -6.94
CA PRO A 32 12.91 20.98 -6.46
C PRO A 32 13.17 21.01 -4.96
N GLU A 33 13.79 22.07 -4.43
CA GLU A 33 13.88 22.37 -3.00
C GLU A 33 12.50 22.66 -2.39
N ARG A 34 11.46 21.95 -2.81
CA ARG A 34 10.24 21.85 -2.04
C ARG A 34 10.52 20.85 -0.94
N ALA A 35 10.96 21.39 0.19
CA ALA A 35 10.74 20.77 1.48
C ALA A 35 9.26 20.34 1.53
N PHE A 36 9.03 19.06 1.31
CA PHE A 36 7.74 18.47 1.64
C PHE A 36 7.74 18.48 3.16
N ASP A 37 7.05 19.46 3.74
CA ASP A 37 6.60 19.38 5.12
C ASP A 37 5.60 18.22 5.18
N ALA A 38 6.14 16.99 5.22
CA ALA A 38 5.37 15.86 5.68
C ALA A 38 4.82 16.31 7.03
N PRO A 39 3.49 16.33 7.24
CA PRO A 39 2.97 16.59 8.55
C PRO A 39 3.64 15.58 9.47
N LYS A 40 4.49 16.09 10.37
CA LYS A 40 5.07 15.31 11.45
C LYS A 40 3.89 15.00 12.35
N ALA A 41 3.09 14.02 11.94
CA ALA A 41 2.23 13.31 12.83
C ALA A 41 3.19 12.78 13.89
N ALA A 42 3.22 13.47 15.03
CA ALA A 42 3.82 12.90 16.22
C ALA A 42 3.29 11.46 16.29
N PRO A 43 4.14 10.45 16.50
CA PRO A 43 3.61 9.16 16.88
C PRO A 43 2.75 9.47 18.09
N ALA A 44 1.43 9.43 17.91
CA ALA A 44 0.54 9.47 19.04
C ALA A 44 0.97 8.23 19.81
N ALA A 45 1.72 8.43 20.88
CA ALA A 45 1.91 7.44 21.90
C ALA A 45 0.52 7.24 22.48
N SER A 46 -0.30 6.47 21.74
CA SER A 46 -1.50 5.89 22.28
C SER A 46 -0.99 5.06 23.41
N GLU A 47 -1.33 5.46 24.63
CA GLU A 47 -1.27 4.58 25.79
C GLU A 47 -1.79 3.20 25.34
N PRO A 48 -1.17 2.10 25.80
CA PRO A 48 -1.58 0.76 25.43
C PRO A 48 -3.00 0.54 25.95
N ARG A 49 -3.99 0.91 25.14
CA ARG A 49 -5.38 0.53 25.33
C ARG A 49 -5.36 -0.98 25.28
N HIS A 50 -5.65 -1.62 26.40
CA HIS A 50 -5.62 -3.07 26.52
C HIS A 50 -6.61 -3.64 25.49
N GLY A 51 -6.11 -4.09 24.34
CA GLY A 51 -6.94 -4.46 23.21
C GLY A 51 -6.23 -4.32 21.86
N LEU A 52 -6.46 -5.28 20.99
CA LEU A 52 -5.97 -5.26 19.61
C LEU A 52 -6.69 -4.14 18.84
N MET A 53 -5.96 -3.28 18.14
CA MET A 53 -6.54 -2.16 17.39
C MET A 53 -6.51 -2.45 15.90
N LEU A 54 -7.63 -2.26 15.18
CA LEU A 54 -7.71 -2.33 13.73
C LEU A 54 -7.64 -0.93 13.13
N VAL A 55 -6.71 -0.72 12.20
CA VAL A 55 -6.59 0.47 11.36
C VAL A 55 -7.01 0.07 9.94
N VAL A 56 -8.16 0.58 9.50
CA VAL A 56 -8.63 0.35 8.13
C VAL A 56 -8.18 1.51 7.23
N LYS A 57 -7.25 1.22 6.33
CA LYS A 57 -6.76 2.15 5.31
C LYS A 57 -7.66 2.03 4.08
N SER A 58 -8.17 3.15 3.58
CA SER A 58 -8.88 3.17 2.29
C SER A 58 -8.03 3.86 1.25
N TRP A 59 -7.83 3.18 0.12
CA TRP A 59 -7.14 3.79 -1.02
C TRP A 59 -8.07 4.78 -1.72
N LYS A 60 -7.88 6.07 -1.48
CA LYS A 60 -8.68 7.14 -2.11
C LYS A 60 -8.44 7.29 -3.61
N GLY A 61 -7.38 6.69 -4.16
CA GLY A 61 -7.06 6.77 -5.59
C GLY A 61 -8.00 6.00 -6.52
N SER A 62 -8.93 5.19 -5.98
CA SER A 62 -9.84 4.38 -6.80
C SER A 62 -11.05 5.15 -7.37
N ARG A 63 -11.28 6.41 -6.98
CA ARG A 63 -12.43 7.19 -7.48
C ARG A 63 -12.12 8.13 -8.64
N ALA A 64 -10.84 8.37 -8.94
CA ALA A 64 -10.43 9.17 -10.11
C ALA A 64 -10.03 8.22 -11.25
N GLY A 65 -11.01 7.86 -12.07
CA GLY A 65 -10.85 6.96 -13.21
C GLY A 65 -10.03 7.57 -14.33
N SER A 66 -8.71 7.40 -14.28
CA SER A 66 -7.88 7.47 -15.48
C SER A 66 -7.75 6.06 -16.08
N PRO A 67 -8.13 5.84 -17.35
CA PRO A 67 -7.92 4.57 -18.04
C PRO A 67 -6.45 4.12 -18.07
N LEU A 68 -5.51 5.08 -18.04
CA LEU A 68 -4.07 4.80 -17.92
C LEU A 68 -3.76 4.19 -16.55
N MET A 69 -4.35 4.76 -15.50
CA MET A 69 -4.20 4.27 -14.14
C MET A 69 -4.77 2.87 -13.99
N THR A 70 -5.91 2.54 -14.62
CA THR A 70 -6.45 1.17 -14.54
C THR A 70 -5.51 0.11 -15.14
N LYS A 71 -4.78 0.41 -16.21
CA LYS A 71 -3.82 -0.54 -16.78
C LYS A 71 -2.58 -0.70 -15.91
N ILE A 72 -1.98 0.42 -15.48
CA ILE A 72 -0.87 0.38 -14.53
C ILE A 72 -1.30 -0.40 -13.29
N TYR A 73 -2.51 -0.17 -12.75
CA TYR A 73 -2.99 -0.86 -11.56
C TYR A 73 -3.39 -2.33 -11.79
N GLN A 74 -3.74 -2.74 -13.00
CA GLN A 74 -4.06 -4.15 -13.31
C GLN A 74 -2.79 -4.96 -13.56
N GLU A 75 -1.80 -4.36 -14.23
CA GLU A 75 -0.58 -5.04 -14.66
C GLU A 75 0.53 -4.95 -13.62
N SER A 76 0.51 -3.92 -12.76
CA SER A 76 1.41 -3.83 -11.61
C SER A 76 0.72 -4.42 -10.38
N SER A 77 1.41 -5.28 -9.64
CA SER A 77 0.96 -5.78 -8.32
C SER A 77 0.97 -4.69 -7.23
N LEU A 78 0.75 -3.43 -7.60
CA LEU A 78 0.74 -2.27 -6.72
C LEU A 78 -0.51 -2.20 -5.85
N ARG A 79 -1.58 -2.94 -6.20
CA ARG A 79 -2.77 -3.05 -5.35
C ARG A 79 -2.59 -4.22 -4.37
N PRO A 80 -2.54 -3.96 -3.05
CA PRO A 80 -2.55 -5.03 -2.08
C PRO A 80 -3.86 -5.81 -2.19
N PRO A 81 -3.83 -7.14 -1.97
CA PRO A 81 -5.04 -7.95 -1.96
C PRO A 81 -6.05 -7.37 -0.97
N GLY A 82 -7.30 -7.17 -1.41
CA GLY A 82 -8.38 -6.62 -0.56
C GLY A 82 -8.84 -7.51 0.60
N ASP A 83 -8.12 -8.61 0.83
CA ASP A 83 -8.27 -9.56 1.93
C ASP A 83 -7.03 -9.64 2.83
N LEU A 84 -6.02 -8.78 2.65
CA LEU A 84 -4.79 -8.81 3.44
C LEU A 84 -4.96 -8.10 4.79
N ILE A 85 -4.53 -8.75 5.87
CA ILE A 85 -4.44 -8.18 7.22
C ILE A 85 -2.98 -8.19 7.64
N ARG A 86 -2.37 -7.00 7.72
CA ARG A 86 -0.97 -6.85 8.15
C ARG A 86 -0.90 -6.73 9.67
N MET A 87 0.05 -7.40 10.30
CA MET A 87 0.31 -7.26 11.73
C MET A 87 1.78 -7.48 12.06
N HIS A 88 2.22 -6.96 13.21
CA HIS A 88 3.58 -7.19 13.67
C HIS A 88 3.82 -8.69 13.98
N PRO A 89 4.99 -9.27 13.64
CA PRO A 89 5.30 -10.70 13.89
C PRO A 89 5.16 -11.14 15.35
N GLU A 90 5.45 -10.24 16.29
CA GLU A 90 5.27 -10.51 17.73
C GLU A 90 3.78 -10.57 18.13
N THR A 91 2.96 -9.73 17.50
CA THR A 91 1.50 -9.76 17.70
C THR A 91 0.92 -11.04 17.09
N ALA A 92 1.38 -11.45 15.91
CA ALA A 92 1.01 -12.74 15.30
C ALA A 92 1.35 -13.92 16.22
N ARG A 93 2.58 -13.96 16.75
CA ARG A 93 3.02 -14.98 17.71
C ARG A 93 2.16 -15.01 18.97
N ARG A 94 1.86 -13.86 19.56
CA ARG A 94 1.02 -13.76 20.76
C ARG A 94 -0.42 -14.24 20.51
N LEU A 95 -0.96 -13.99 19.32
CA LEU A 95 -2.28 -14.48 18.90
C LEU A 95 -2.25 -15.93 18.39
N GLY A 96 -1.05 -16.50 18.25
CA GLY A 96 -0.82 -17.86 17.74
C GLY A 96 -1.27 -18.04 16.29
N VAL A 97 -1.13 -17.01 15.46
CA VAL A 97 -1.45 -17.05 14.02
C VAL A 97 -0.18 -16.95 13.19
N ARG A 98 -0.18 -17.56 12.00
CA ARG A 98 0.96 -17.57 11.08
C ARG A 98 0.70 -16.73 9.84
N ALA A 99 1.76 -16.22 9.21
CA ALA A 99 1.67 -15.66 7.87
C ALA A 99 0.93 -16.60 6.88
N GLY A 100 0.02 -16.04 6.10
CA GLY A 100 -0.85 -16.75 5.14
C GLY A 100 -2.11 -17.37 5.75
N GLU A 101 -2.19 -17.49 7.08
CA GLU A 101 -3.35 -18.05 7.77
C GLU A 101 -4.59 -17.17 7.59
N ARG A 102 -5.75 -17.80 7.51
CA ARG A 102 -7.03 -17.10 7.37
C ARG A 102 -7.61 -16.81 8.74
N VAL A 103 -7.97 -15.56 8.96
CA VAL A 103 -8.47 -15.06 10.23
C VAL A 103 -9.72 -14.21 10.01
N GLU A 104 -10.62 -14.22 10.98
CA GLU A 104 -11.75 -13.31 11.06
C GLU A 104 -11.40 -12.19 12.05
N VAL A 105 -11.54 -10.95 11.58
CA VAL A 105 -11.41 -9.76 12.41
C VAL A 105 -12.80 -9.22 12.68
N LYS A 106 -13.13 -9.08 13.96
CA LYS A 106 -14.42 -8.57 14.43
C LYS A 106 -14.23 -7.25 15.16
N THR A 107 -15.03 -6.27 14.77
CA THR A 107 -15.15 -4.94 15.39
C THR A 107 -16.62 -4.67 15.75
N ALA A 108 -16.89 -3.55 16.42
CA ALA A 108 -18.27 -3.10 16.68
C ALA A 108 -19.06 -2.81 15.39
N ARG A 109 -18.38 -2.56 14.27
CA ARG A 109 -19.01 -2.25 12.97
C ARG A 109 -19.33 -3.48 12.14
N GLY A 110 -18.77 -4.64 12.50
CA GLY A 110 -18.95 -5.88 11.75
C GLY A 110 -17.77 -6.82 11.87
N ALA A 111 -17.82 -7.90 11.12
CA ALA A 111 -16.74 -8.88 10.99
C ALA A 111 -16.34 -9.03 9.52
N ALA A 112 -15.07 -9.36 9.29
CA ALA A 112 -14.58 -9.73 7.98
C ALA A 112 -13.41 -10.71 8.07
N ALA A 113 -13.34 -11.64 7.12
CA ALA A 113 -12.24 -12.57 6.99
C ALA A 113 -11.15 -12.04 6.05
N GLY A 114 -9.90 -12.29 6.41
CA GLY A 114 -8.72 -11.96 5.63
C GLY A 114 -7.56 -12.93 5.88
N ARG A 115 -6.47 -12.74 5.14
CA ARG A 115 -5.22 -13.50 5.27
C ARG A 115 -4.17 -12.69 6.00
N VAL A 116 -3.50 -13.33 6.95
CA VAL A 116 -2.44 -12.73 7.75
C VAL A 116 -1.21 -12.47 6.90
N HIS A 117 -0.65 -11.27 7.03
CA HIS A 117 0.66 -10.90 6.53
C HIS A 117 1.47 -10.32 7.68
N GLU A 118 2.63 -10.91 7.95
CA GLU A 118 3.52 -10.41 8.98
C GLU A 118 4.38 -9.28 8.42
N ASP A 119 4.33 -8.10 9.04
CA ASP A 119 5.08 -6.93 8.63
C ASP A 119 5.61 -6.20 9.87
N ALA A 120 6.94 -6.16 10.01
CA ALA A 120 7.62 -5.53 11.14
C ALA A 120 7.45 -4.00 11.19
N ARG A 121 6.96 -3.38 10.11
CA ARG A 121 6.65 -1.95 10.06
C ARG A 121 5.31 -1.61 10.72
N VAL A 122 4.44 -2.60 10.89
CA VAL A 122 3.16 -2.41 11.59
C VAL A 122 3.43 -2.28 13.08
N GLN A 123 2.77 -1.32 13.72
CA GLN A 123 2.88 -1.15 15.17
C GLN A 123 2.41 -2.42 15.91
N ARG A 124 3.09 -2.76 17.01
CA ARG A 124 2.65 -3.86 17.88
C ARG A 124 1.23 -3.60 18.38
N GLU A 125 0.46 -4.68 18.52
CA GLU A 125 -0.95 -4.64 18.95
C GLU A 125 -1.89 -3.93 17.97
N THR A 126 -1.41 -3.63 16.76
CA THR A 126 -2.18 -3.06 15.68
C THR A 126 -2.31 -4.05 14.53
N LEU A 127 -3.51 -4.10 13.96
CA LEU A 127 -3.84 -4.73 12.69
C LEU A 127 -4.04 -3.64 11.66
N GLU A 128 -3.44 -3.78 10.48
CA GLU A 128 -3.75 -2.93 9.34
C GLU A 128 -4.51 -3.72 8.28
N ALA A 129 -5.62 -3.17 7.83
CA ALA A 129 -6.45 -3.75 6.79
C ALA A 129 -6.67 -2.74 5.68
N GLU A 130 -6.68 -3.19 4.44
CA GLU A 130 -7.04 -2.33 3.31
C GLU A 130 -8.50 -2.54 2.89
N ALA A 131 -9.27 -1.46 2.99
CA ALA A 131 -10.62 -1.40 2.44
C ALA A 131 -10.54 -1.10 0.94
N ALA A 132 -10.52 -2.16 0.15
CA ALA A 132 -10.70 -2.12 -1.29
C ALA A 132 -12.21 -1.99 -1.65
N PRO A 133 -12.58 -1.21 -2.67
CA PRO A 133 -13.91 -1.30 -3.29
C PRO A 133 -14.21 -2.75 -3.71
N GLY A 134 -15.34 -3.30 -3.26
CA GLY A 134 -15.72 -4.70 -3.48
C GLY A 134 -14.93 -5.73 -2.64
N GLY A 135 -14.01 -5.28 -1.78
CA GLY A 135 -13.21 -6.14 -0.91
C GLY A 135 -13.96 -6.61 0.32
N ARG A 136 -13.61 -7.82 0.81
CA ARG A 136 -14.24 -8.46 1.98
C ARG A 136 -14.09 -7.65 3.27
N LEU A 137 -13.03 -6.84 3.38
CA LEU A 137 -12.75 -6.00 4.54
C LEU A 137 -13.53 -4.68 4.55
N GLY A 138 -14.34 -4.40 3.52
CA GLY A 138 -15.12 -3.17 3.40
C GLY A 138 -16.15 -2.96 4.52
N THR A 139 -16.63 -4.03 5.15
CA THR A 139 -17.57 -3.98 6.29
C THR A 139 -16.93 -3.41 7.57
N LEU A 140 -15.59 -3.40 7.65
CA LEU A 140 -14.85 -2.87 8.79
C LEU A 140 -14.50 -1.38 8.64
N ALA A 141 -14.88 -0.75 7.51
CA ALA A 141 -14.51 0.62 7.17
C ALA A 141 -14.90 1.65 8.26
N GLY A 142 -14.07 2.67 8.43
CA GLY A 142 -14.32 3.80 9.34
C GLY A 142 -13.14 4.20 10.24
N GLY A 143 -11.90 3.95 9.82
CA GLY A 143 -10.70 4.40 10.54
C GLY A 143 -10.18 3.38 11.56
N VAL A 144 -9.90 3.85 12.78
CA VAL A 144 -9.29 3.05 13.85
C VAL A 144 -10.35 2.56 14.84
N ALA A 145 -10.37 1.26 15.15
CA ALA A 145 -11.34 0.67 16.09
C ALA A 145 -10.75 -0.51 16.87
N PRO A 146 -11.19 -0.75 18.13
CA PRO A 146 -10.87 -1.98 18.83
C PRO A 146 -11.38 -3.21 18.05
N ALA A 147 -10.59 -4.27 18.07
CA ALA A 147 -10.83 -5.49 17.31
C ALA A 147 -10.54 -6.74 18.14
N THR A 148 -11.18 -7.83 17.74
CA THR A 148 -10.86 -9.18 18.19
C THR A 148 -10.55 -10.03 16.97
N LEU A 149 -9.62 -10.98 17.13
CA LEU A 149 -9.17 -11.84 16.04
C LEU A 149 -9.48 -13.29 16.38
N ARG A 150 -10.01 -14.01 15.41
CA ARG A 150 -10.36 -15.44 15.51
C ARG A 150 -9.79 -16.18 14.30
N ARG A 151 -9.35 -17.42 14.50
CA ARG A 151 -8.94 -18.30 13.40
C ARG A 151 -10.19 -18.88 12.73
N VAL A 152 -10.12 -19.08 11.41
CA VAL A 152 -11.23 -19.63 10.60
C VAL A 152 -10.87 -21.02 10.13
#